data_AF-A0A3T0D6V2-F1
#
_entry.id   AF-A0A3T0D6V2-F1
#
_cell.length_a   1.000
_cell.length_b   1.000
_cell.length_c   1.000
_cell.angle_alpha   90.00
_cell.angle_beta   90.00
_cell.angle_gamma   90.00
#
_symmetry.space_group_name_H-M   'P 1'
#
loop_
_entity.id
_entity.type
_entity.pdbx_description
1 polymer ?
#
loop_
_entity_poly.entity_id
_entity_poly.type
_entity_poly.pdbx_seq_one_letter_code
_entity_poly.pdbx_strand_id
1 'polypeptide(L)'
;MKLHVLKKWSIAILLVFILSLGLSSIAFAQDETPIQFSGSFTVTNEGGKFQVGFVEIDFKKDSLPDGIDAITFYAQIYAENGTVYIEFSPDAKFKKDVHLRCEGYEGYIYDRSAGKNIYVKLKKQQLKTDHFSRFVWSF
;
A
#
# COMPACT_ATOMS: atom_id res chain seq x y z
N MET A 1 17.62 -44.40 51.87
CA MET A 1 16.68 -43.30 51.51
C MET A 1 17.43 -42.04 51.07
N LYS A 2 18.25 -42.10 50.00
CA LYS A 2 19.02 -40.91 49.53
C LYS A 2 19.15 -40.79 47.99
N LEU A 3 18.97 -41.88 47.22
CA LEU A 3 19.10 -41.84 45.75
C LEU A 3 17.89 -41.23 45.02
N HIS A 4 16.68 -41.42 45.55
CA HIS A 4 15.44 -40.94 44.91
C HIS A 4 15.26 -39.41 44.99
N VAL A 5 15.92 -38.75 45.95
CA VAL A 5 15.79 -37.29 46.14
C VAL A 5 16.67 -36.54 45.13
N LEU A 6 17.90 -37.00 44.89
CA LEU A 6 18.79 -36.40 43.88
C LEU A 6 18.20 -36.49 42.47
N LYS A 7 17.63 -37.65 42.09
CA LYS A 7 17.05 -37.86 40.75
C LYS A 7 15.86 -36.92 40.46
N LYS A 8 15.07 -36.57 41.50
CA LYS A 8 13.95 -35.63 41.39
C LYS A 8 14.42 -34.19 41.20
N TRP A 9 15.52 -33.80 41.83
CA TRP A 9 16.09 -32.45 41.68
C TRP A 9 16.74 -32.24 40.31
N SER A 10 17.41 -33.27 39.77
CA SER A 10 17.98 -33.19 38.41
C SER A 10 16.91 -33.01 37.33
N ILE A 11 15.74 -33.64 37.50
CA ILE A 11 14.60 -33.50 36.58
C ILE A 11 13.97 -32.11 36.70
N ALA A 12 13.85 -31.57 37.93
CA ALA A 12 13.33 -30.24 38.15
C ALA A 12 14.23 -29.15 37.54
N ILE A 13 15.56 -29.28 37.67
CA ILE A 13 16.52 -28.35 37.08
C ILE A 13 16.48 -28.41 35.55
N LEU A 14 16.38 -29.61 34.96
CA LEU A 14 16.25 -29.78 33.52
C LEU A 14 14.94 -29.15 32.99
N LEU A 15 13.84 -29.29 33.73
CA LEU A 15 12.56 -28.66 33.39
C LEU A 15 12.61 -27.13 33.43
N VAL A 16 13.28 -26.54 34.43
CA VAL A 16 13.47 -25.08 34.51
C VAL A 16 14.36 -24.58 33.36
N PHE A 17 15.39 -25.33 32.98
CA PHE A 17 16.28 -24.96 31.88
C PHE A 17 15.57 -25.01 30.52
N ILE A 18 14.72 -26.01 30.29
CA ILE A 18 13.87 -26.11 29.09
C ILE A 18 12.83 -24.98 29.06
N LEU A 19 12.26 -24.60 30.21
CA LEU A 19 11.31 -23.49 30.30
C LEU A 19 11.98 -22.13 30.01
N SER A 20 13.24 -21.94 30.42
CA SER A 20 13.98 -20.70 30.15
C SER A 20 14.43 -20.52 28.69
N LEU A 21 14.51 -21.61 27.93
CA LEU A 21 14.87 -21.57 26.50
C LEU A 21 13.66 -21.29 25.58
N GLY A 22 12.43 -21.32 26.11
CA GLY A 22 11.19 -21.07 25.37
C GLY A 22 10.81 -19.60 25.19
N LEU A 23 11.50 -18.66 25.85
CA LEU A 23 11.34 -17.22 25.64
C LEU A 23 12.13 -16.76 24.40
N SER A 24 11.92 -17.46 23.29
CA SER A 24 12.38 -17.00 21.99
C SER A 24 11.50 -15.82 21.58
N SER A 25 12.01 -14.62 21.83
CA SER A 25 11.75 -13.42 21.03
C SER A 25 10.30 -13.26 20.54
N ILE A 26 9.44 -12.71 21.40
CA ILE A 26 8.32 -11.92 20.89
C ILE A 26 8.99 -10.71 20.22
N ALA A 27 9.25 -10.83 18.92
CA ALA A 27 9.57 -9.68 18.09
C ALA A 27 8.33 -8.80 18.16
N PHE A 28 8.41 -7.75 18.99
CA PHE A 28 7.47 -6.64 18.90
C PHE A 28 7.63 -6.14 17.48
N ALA A 29 6.65 -6.44 16.62
CA ALA A 29 6.51 -5.75 15.35
C ALA A 29 6.46 -4.27 15.74
N GLN A 30 7.54 -3.55 15.46
CA GLN A 30 7.59 -2.13 15.62
C GLN A 30 6.40 -1.62 14.82
N ASP A 31 5.46 -0.94 15.48
CA ASP A 31 4.23 -0.45 14.87
C ASP A 31 4.62 0.69 13.91
N GLU A 32 5.18 0.30 12.76
CA GLU A 32 5.55 1.23 11.72
C GLU A 32 4.26 1.79 11.16
N THR A 33 4.06 3.10 11.34
CA THR A 33 2.91 3.81 10.78
C THR A 33 2.77 3.46 9.29
N PRO A 34 1.61 2.98 8.83
CA PRO A 34 1.38 2.62 7.44
C PRO A 34 1.70 3.78 6.49
N ILE A 35 2.65 3.60 5.57
CA ILE A 35 2.97 4.61 4.56
C ILE A 35 1.99 4.49 3.39
N GLN A 36 1.05 5.42 3.30
CA GLN A 36 0.00 5.45 2.28
C GLN A 36 -0.06 6.82 1.63
N PHE A 37 -0.36 6.87 0.34
CA PHE A 37 -0.62 8.11 -0.38
C PHE A 37 -2.08 8.15 -0.78
N SER A 38 -2.79 9.20 -0.38
CA SER A 38 -4.16 9.41 -0.83
C SER A 38 -4.47 10.89 -0.94
N GLY A 39 -5.42 11.23 -1.79
CA GLY A 39 -5.90 12.59 -1.94
C GLY A 39 -7.24 12.63 -2.64
N SER A 40 -7.88 13.79 -2.60
CA SER A 40 -9.05 14.07 -3.41
C SER A 40 -8.78 15.24 -4.35
N PHE A 41 -9.41 15.21 -5.51
CA PHE A 41 -9.34 16.29 -6.48
C PHE A 41 -10.64 16.39 -7.28
N THR A 42 -10.98 17.63 -7.66
CA THR A 42 -12.17 17.91 -8.45
C THR A 42 -11.76 18.29 -9.87
N VAL A 43 -12.27 17.54 -10.84
CA VAL A 43 -12.09 17.79 -12.27
C VAL A 43 -13.32 18.52 -12.78
N THR A 44 -13.13 19.55 -13.59
CA THR A 44 -14.20 20.24 -14.31
C THR A 44 -14.04 20.06 -15.82
N ASN A 45 -14.95 20.61 -16.62
CA ASN A 45 -14.84 20.61 -18.07
C ASN A 45 -13.57 21.30 -18.61
N GLU A 46 -12.90 22.13 -17.82
CA GLU A 46 -11.61 22.73 -18.21
C GLU A 46 -10.45 21.72 -18.21
N GLY A 47 -10.64 20.53 -17.63
CA GLY A 47 -9.57 19.57 -17.40
C GLY A 47 -8.66 20.00 -16.26
N GLY A 48 -7.41 19.56 -16.29
CA GLY A 48 -6.41 19.94 -15.28
C GLY A 48 -5.42 18.84 -14.95
N LYS A 49 -4.41 19.21 -14.16
CA LYS A 49 -3.40 18.30 -13.64
C LYS A 49 -3.51 18.19 -12.13
N PHE A 50 -3.47 16.96 -11.64
CA PHE A 50 -3.62 16.63 -10.23
C PHE A 50 -2.51 15.68 -9.80
N GLN A 51 -2.12 15.71 -8.53
CA GLN A 51 -1.04 14.89 -8.01
C GLN A 51 -1.53 14.08 -6.81
N VAL A 52 -1.26 12.77 -6.83
CA VAL A 52 -1.54 11.85 -5.72
C VAL A 52 -0.26 11.06 -5.47
N GLY A 53 0.41 11.32 -4.35
CA GLY A 53 1.73 10.73 -4.08
C GLY A 53 2.71 11.03 -5.22
N PHE A 54 3.21 9.98 -5.89
CA PHE A 54 4.13 10.05 -7.02
C PHE A 54 3.47 9.89 -8.40
N VAL A 55 2.13 9.88 -8.46
CA VAL A 55 1.36 9.80 -9.72
C VAL A 55 0.70 11.15 -10.02
N GLU A 56 1.00 11.69 -11.19
CA GLU A 56 0.30 12.83 -11.79
C GLU A 56 -0.84 12.33 -12.68
N ILE A 57 -1.99 12.99 -12.61
CA ILE A 57 -3.21 12.69 -13.35
C ILE A 57 -3.55 13.91 -14.20
N ASP A 58 -3.59 13.74 -15.51
CA ASP A 58 -3.71 14.84 -16.48
C ASP A 58 -4.97 14.64 -17.35
N PHE A 59 -5.94 15.51 -17.13
CA PHE A 59 -7.20 15.59 -17.85
C PHE A 59 -7.14 16.68 -18.91
N LYS A 60 -7.49 16.32 -20.15
CA LYS A 60 -7.71 17.30 -21.21
C LYS A 60 -9.02 18.05 -20.98
N LYS A 61 -9.13 19.25 -21.55
CA LYS A 61 -10.40 19.97 -21.65
C LYS A 61 -11.49 19.09 -22.27
N ASP A 62 -12.71 19.18 -21.75
CA ASP A 62 -13.91 18.43 -22.15
C ASP A 62 -13.77 16.90 -22.05
N SER A 63 -13.04 16.39 -21.06
CA SER A 63 -12.89 14.94 -20.83
C SER A 63 -14.08 14.31 -20.10
N LEU A 64 -14.86 15.10 -19.35
CA LEU A 64 -16.01 14.60 -18.59
C LEU A 64 -17.18 14.20 -19.50
N PRO A 65 -18.03 13.25 -19.10
CA PRO A 65 -19.27 12.92 -19.80
C PRO A 65 -20.16 14.15 -20.04
N ASP A 66 -21.00 14.10 -21.07
CA ASP A 66 -21.95 15.17 -21.33
C ASP A 66 -22.94 15.34 -20.17
N GLY A 67 -23.27 16.59 -19.85
CA GLY A 67 -24.16 16.92 -18.73
C GLY A 67 -23.49 16.85 -17.35
N ILE A 68 -22.19 16.59 -17.27
CA ILE A 68 -21.42 16.60 -16.03
C ILE A 68 -20.45 17.80 -16.04
N ASP A 69 -20.63 18.71 -15.08
CA ASP A 69 -19.80 19.91 -14.97
C ASP A 69 -18.56 19.72 -14.10
N ALA A 70 -18.65 18.83 -13.11
CA ALA A 70 -17.54 18.48 -12.23
C ALA A 70 -17.70 17.09 -11.62
N ILE A 71 -16.57 16.40 -11.39
CA ILE A 71 -16.50 15.16 -10.60
C ILE A 71 -15.36 15.28 -9.60
N THR A 72 -15.64 14.96 -8.34
CA THR A 72 -14.61 14.82 -7.30
C THR A 72 -14.21 13.36 -7.17
N PHE A 73 -12.93 13.07 -7.35
CA PHE A 73 -12.35 11.75 -7.16
C PHE A 73 -11.57 11.71 -5.85
N TYR A 74 -11.63 10.58 -5.17
CA TYR A 74 -10.66 10.13 -4.20
C TYR A 74 -9.73 9.14 -4.89
N ALA A 75 -8.43 9.27 -4.65
CA ALA A 75 -7.42 8.40 -5.19
C ALA A 75 -6.48 7.92 -4.08
N GLN A 76 -6.04 6.67 -4.18
CA GLN A 76 -5.13 6.07 -3.22
C GLN A 76 -4.09 5.20 -3.91
N ILE A 77 -2.86 5.27 -3.41
CA ILE A 77 -1.75 4.40 -3.81
C ILE A 77 -1.41 3.49 -2.62
N TYR A 78 -1.39 2.19 -2.88
CA TYR A 78 -1.10 1.16 -1.88
C TYR A 78 -0.42 -0.05 -2.54
N ALA A 79 0.12 -0.96 -1.73
CA ALA A 79 0.57 -2.26 -2.21
C ALA A 79 -0.37 -3.38 -1.74
N GLU A 80 -0.47 -4.42 -2.56
CA GLU A 80 -1.16 -5.68 -2.25
C GLU A 80 -0.37 -6.82 -2.86
N ASN A 81 0.08 -7.77 -2.03
CA ASN A 81 0.94 -8.89 -2.44
C ASN A 81 2.21 -8.42 -3.19
N GLY A 82 2.89 -7.40 -2.67
CA GLY A 82 4.11 -6.83 -3.26
C GLY A 82 3.89 -5.96 -4.51
N THR A 83 2.67 -5.89 -5.03
CA THR A 83 2.32 -5.16 -6.25
C THR A 83 1.75 -3.80 -5.88
N VAL A 84 2.25 -2.73 -6.49
CA VAL A 84 1.76 -1.36 -6.24
C VAL A 84 0.57 -1.06 -7.13
N TYR A 85 -0.46 -0.44 -6.58
CA TYR A 85 -1.67 -0.03 -7.28
C TYR A 85 -1.97 1.44 -7.04
N ILE A 86 -2.63 2.06 -8.02
CA ILE A 86 -3.41 3.28 -7.83
C ILE A 86 -4.89 2.96 -8.07
N GLU A 87 -5.75 3.38 -7.16
CA GLU A 87 -7.18 3.16 -7.20
C GLU A 87 -7.92 4.49 -7.09
N PHE A 88 -8.99 4.64 -7.86
CA PHE A 88 -9.81 5.84 -7.94
C PHE A 88 -11.25 5.51 -7.56
N SER A 89 -11.93 6.47 -6.91
CA SER A 89 -13.35 6.39 -6.57
C SER A 89 -14.00 7.77 -6.70
N PRO A 90 -15.20 7.92 -7.28
CA PRO A 90 -16.01 6.87 -7.89
C PRO A 90 -15.41 6.35 -9.21
N ASP A 91 -15.88 5.18 -9.64
CA ASP A 91 -15.64 4.72 -11.01
C ASP A 91 -16.29 5.68 -12.00
N ALA A 92 -15.56 6.04 -13.05
CA ALA A 92 -16.05 6.97 -14.07
C ALA A 92 -15.47 6.62 -15.44
N LYS A 93 -16.24 6.89 -16.49
CA LYS A 93 -15.78 6.82 -17.88
C LYS A 93 -15.67 8.23 -18.45
N PHE A 94 -14.67 8.46 -19.29
CA PHE A 94 -14.32 9.76 -19.85
C PHE A 94 -14.50 9.75 -21.37
N LYS A 95 -14.77 10.92 -21.95
CA LYS A 95 -14.86 11.10 -23.41
C LYS A 95 -13.49 11.10 -24.09
N LYS A 96 -12.42 11.37 -23.31
CA LYS A 96 -11.04 11.48 -23.78
C LYS A 96 -10.13 10.74 -22.81
N ASP A 97 -9.05 10.19 -23.34
CA ASP A 97 -8.01 9.57 -22.53
C ASP A 97 -7.47 10.53 -21.47
N VAL A 98 -7.46 10.06 -20.24
CA VAL A 98 -6.74 10.64 -19.10
C VAL A 98 -5.35 10.04 -19.08
N HIS A 99 -4.34 10.89 -18.90
CA HIS A 99 -2.96 10.43 -18.78
C HIS A 99 -2.60 10.28 -17.30
N LEU A 100 -2.17 9.09 -16.91
CA LEU A 100 -1.59 8.86 -15.59
C LEU A 100 -0.07 8.72 -15.76
N ARG A 101 0.71 9.56 -15.07
CA ARG A 101 2.17 9.64 -15.18
C ARG A 101 2.82 9.40 -13.83
N CYS A 102 3.84 8.57 -13.78
CA CYS A 102 4.69 8.40 -12.61
C CYS A 102 6.09 8.82 -12.96
N GLU A 103 6.61 9.78 -12.20
CA GLU A 103 7.96 10.30 -12.36
C GLU A 103 9.04 9.41 -11.70
N GLY A 104 8.64 8.22 -11.26
CA GLY A 104 9.47 7.28 -10.51
C GLY A 104 9.31 7.50 -9.00
N TYR A 105 9.54 6.44 -8.25
CA TYR A 105 9.46 6.48 -6.79
C TYR A 105 10.40 5.44 -6.19
N GLU A 106 11.14 5.82 -5.16
CA GLU A 106 12.05 4.94 -4.43
C GLU A 106 11.84 5.19 -2.93
N GLY A 107 11.19 4.24 -2.25
CA GLY A 107 10.76 4.43 -0.87
C GLY A 107 9.85 3.30 -0.38
N TYR A 108 9.24 3.50 0.78
CA TYR A 108 8.37 2.52 1.41
C TYR A 108 6.90 2.77 1.12
N ILE A 109 6.11 1.71 0.98
CA ILE A 109 4.66 1.76 0.87
C ILE A 109 4.04 0.64 1.69
N TYR A 110 2.88 0.88 2.27
CA TYR A 110 2.15 -0.12 3.04
C TYR A 110 1.54 -1.19 2.13
N ASP A 111 1.95 -2.45 2.34
CA ASP A 111 1.33 -3.62 1.73
C ASP A 111 0.21 -4.16 2.63
N ARG A 112 -1.02 -4.06 2.13
CA ARG A 112 -2.23 -4.46 2.86
C ARG A 112 -2.32 -5.97 3.08
N SER A 113 -1.79 -6.78 2.16
CA SER A 113 -1.79 -8.23 2.29
C SER A 113 -0.75 -8.71 3.30
N ALA A 114 0.41 -8.07 3.31
CA ALA A 114 1.49 -8.41 4.22
C ALA A 114 1.38 -7.73 5.60
N GLY A 115 0.53 -6.71 5.72
CA GLY A 115 0.33 -5.96 6.96
C GLY A 115 1.54 -5.13 7.39
N LYS A 116 2.44 -4.78 6.46
CA LYS A 116 3.71 -4.09 6.74
C LYS A 116 4.12 -3.15 5.60
N ASN A 117 5.00 -2.21 5.90
CA ASN A 117 5.65 -1.41 4.87
C ASN A 117 6.63 -2.29 4.06
N ILE A 118 6.61 -2.13 2.74
CA ILE A 118 7.55 -2.77 1.81
C ILE A 118 8.33 -1.70 1.06
N TYR A 119 9.61 -1.96 0.81
CA TYR A 119 10.41 -1.09 -0.02
C TYR A 119 10.12 -1.35 -1.50
N VAL A 120 9.87 -0.28 -2.25
CA VAL A 120 9.57 -0.35 -3.69
C VAL A 120 10.44 0.63 -4.46
N LYS A 121 10.78 0.23 -5.69
CA LYS A 121 11.49 1.07 -6.65
C LYS A 121 10.74 1.04 -7.97
N LEU A 122 9.97 2.10 -8.22
CA LEU A 122 9.13 2.27 -9.39
C LEU A 122 9.85 3.16 -10.40
N LYS A 123 9.86 2.72 -11.66
CA LYS A 123 10.43 3.48 -12.77
C LYS A 123 9.47 4.57 -13.24
N LYS A 124 10.00 5.48 -14.05
CA LYS A 124 9.19 6.41 -14.82
C LYS A 124 8.30 5.65 -15.79
N GLN A 125 7.00 5.95 -15.80
CA GLN A 125 6.06 5.34 -16.71
C GLN A 125 4.81 6.20 -16.90
N GLN A 126 4.10 5.95 -18.00
CA GLN A 126 2.86 6.62 -18.32
C GLN A 126 1.86 5.62 -18.88
N LEU A 127 0.60 5.74 -18.46
CA LEU A 127 -0.52 5.05 -19.07
C LEU A 127 -1.60 6.04 -19.50
N LYS A 128 -2.43 5.61 -20.44
CA LYS A 128 -3.63 6.32 -20.87
C LYS A 128 -4.84 5.45 -20.56
N THR A 129 -5.89 6.05 -20.05
CA THR A 129 -7.13 5.36 -19.75
C THR A 129 -8.34 6.24 -20.05
N ASP A 130 -9.40 5.63 -20.56
CA ASP A 130 -10.70 6.27 -20.75
C ASP A 130 -11.65 6.04 -19.57
N HIS A 131 -11.19 5.34 -18.52
CA HIS A 131 -11.98 5.09 -17.32
C HIS A 131 -11.12 5.06 -16.06
N PHE A 132 -11.75 5.30 -14.91
CA PHE A 132 -11.14 5.16 -13.60
C PHE A 132 -11.69 3.92 -12.88
N SER A 133 -10.76 3.20 -12.29
CA SER A 133 -10.95 1.99 -11.48
C SER A 133 -9.65 1.75 -10.69
N ARG A 134 -9.00 0.60 -10.85
CA ARG A 134 -7.73 0.24 -10.23
C ARG A 134 -6.69 -0.13 -11.29
N PHE A 135 -5.49 0.42 -11.17
CA PHE A 135 -4.38 0.18 -12.10
C PHE A 135 -3.16 -0.37 -11.36
N VAL A 136 -2.53 -1.39 -11.95
CA VAL A 136 -1.21 -1.88 -11.52
C VAL A 136 -0.15 -0.86 -11.89
N TRP A 137 0.78 -0.61 -10.97
CA TRP A 137 1.83 0.40 -11.11
C TRP A 137 3.25 -0.14 -10.89
N SER A 138 3.41 -1.42 -10.55
CA SER A 138 4.71 -2.10 -10.52
C SER A 138 4.97 -2.83 -11.84
N PHE A 139 5.90 -2.31 -12.66
CA PHE A 139 6.43 -2.94 -13.87
C PHE A 139 7.97 -2.90 -13.89
#